data_AF-A0A924M2G5-F1
#
_entry.id   AF-A0A924M2G5-F1
#
_cell.length_a   1.000
_cell.length_b   1.000
_cell.length_c   1.000
_cell.angle_alpha   90.00
_cell.angle_beta   90.00
_cell.angle_gamma   90.00
#
_symmetry.space_group_name_H-M   'P 1'
#
loop_
_entity.id
_entity.type
_entity.pdbx_description
1 polymer ?
#
loop_
_entity_poly.entity_id
_entity_poly.type
_entity_poly.pdbx_seq_one_letter_code
_entity_poly.pdbx_strand_id
1 'polypeptide(L)'
;AAAADTLSDLAAGRIDAALNDSLILAYLTQKTRLPVQSGARVGTVIKMGIPFKKNNPKFKAALNKALTSLQKSGEYAKIGKKWFGMDVSK
;
A
#
# COMPACT_ATOMS: atom_id res chain seq x y z
N ALA A 1 -6.07 -10.37 -7.15
CA ALA A 1 -6.01 -11.83 -7.36
C ALA A 1 -4.58 -12.33 -7.10
N ALA A 2 -3.59 -12.01 -7.94
CA ALA A 2 -2.21 -12.54 -7.83
C ALA A 2 -1.50 -12.47 -6.45
N ALA A 3 -1.71 -11.41 -5.67
CA ALA A 3 -1.08 -11.29 -4.35
C ALA A 3 -1.66 -12.26 -3.29
N ALA A 4 -2.93 -12.66 -3.41
CA ALA A 4 -3.51 -13.67 -2.51
C ALA A 4 -3.05 -15.08 -2.90
N ASP A 5 -2.91 -15.32 -4.21
CA ASP A 5 -2.46 -16.60 -4.75
C ASP A 5 -1.01 -16.88 -4.34
N THR A 6 -0.12 -15.88 -4.42
CA THR A 6 1.29 -16.01 -4.00
C THR A 6 1.47 -16.28 -2.49
N LEU A 7 0.65 -15.67 -1.62
CA LEU A 7 0.69 -15.97 -0.18
C LEU A 7 0.22 -17.40 0.11
N SER A 8 -0.75 -17.89 -0.66
CA SER A 8 -1.25 -19.26 -0.52
C SER A 8 -0.22 -20.28 -0.99
N ASP A 9 0.49 -20.00 -2.09
CA ASP A 9 1.61 -20.82 -2.57
C ASP A 9 2.75 -20.87 -1.55
N LEU A 10 3.10 -19.73 -0.94
CA LEU A 10 4.11 -19.67 0.11
C LEU A 10 3.69 -20.47 1.35
N ALA A 11 2.45 -20.31 1.80
CA ALA A 11 1.92 -21.05 2.94
C ALA A 11 1.85 -22.57 2.69
N ALA A 12 1.63 -22.98 1.44
CA ALA A 12 1.62 -24.38 1.01
C ALA A 12 3.02 -24.94 0.73
N GLY A 13 4.08 -24.12 0.82
CA GLY A 13 5.45 -24.53 0.51
C GLY A 13 5.72 -24.77 -0.97
N ARG A 14 4.92 -24.20 -1.88
CA ARG A 14 5.15 -24.28 -3.33
C ARG A 14 6.23 -23.32 -3.82
N ILE A 15 6.48 -22.26 -3.06
CA ILE A 15 7.54 -21.28 -3.29
C ILE A 15 8.21 -20.94 -1.95
N ASP A 16 9.48 -20.55 -1.99
CA ASP A 16 10.24 -20.19 -0.78
C ASP A 16 10.09 -18.71 -0.39
N ALA A 17 9.81 -17.84 -1.37
CA ALA A 17 9.66 -16.41 -1.16
C ALA A 17 8.83 -15.76 -2.28
N ALA A 18 8.20 -14.61 -1.96
CA ALA A 18 7.54 -13.74 -2.92
C ALA A 18 7.85 -12.27 -2.62
N LEU A 19 8.16 -11.49 -3.65
CA LEU A 19 8.33 -10.04 -3.56
C LEU A 19 6.97 -9.36 -3.78
N ASN A 20 6.58 -8.47 -2.88
CA ASN A 20 5.30 -7.78 -2.95
C ASN A 20 5.36 -6.37 -2.34
N ASP A 21 4.35 -5.56 -2.63
CA ASP A 21 4.20 -4.23 -2.04
C ASP A 21 3.90 -4.34 -0.53
N SER A 22 4.59 -3.52 0.27
CA SER A 22 4.49 -3.58 1.73
C SER A 22 3.09 -3.26 2.27
N LEU A 23 2.31 -2.41 1.59
CA LEU A 23 0.95 -2.08 2.00
C LEU A 23 -0.01 -3.22 1.65
N ILE A 24 0.18 -3.87 0.50
CA ILE A 24 -0.58 -5.07 0.13
C ILE A 24 -0.30 -6.21 1.11
N LEU A 25 0.96 -6.42 1.51
CA LEU A 25 1.30 -7.40 2.54
C LEU A 25 0.66 -7.07 3.89
N ALA A 26 0.72 -5.81 4.33
CA ALA A 26 0.10 -5.37 5.58
C ALA A 26 -1.42 -5.58 5.57
N TYR A 27 -2.08 -5.35 4.44
CA TYR A 27 -3.51 -5.60 4.27
C TYR A 27 -3.84 -7.09 4.24
N LEU A 28 -3.14 -7.88 3.42
CA LEU A 28 -3.46 -9.29 3.21
C LEU A 28 -3.17 -10.13 4.45
N THR A 29 -2.06 -9.88 5.17
CA THR A 29 -1.73 -10.60 6.40
C THR A 29 -2.82 -10.45 7.48
N GLN A 30 -3.43 -9.26 7.58
CA GLN A 30 -4.58 -9.03 8.47
C GLN A 30 -5.84 -9.80 8.04
N LYS A 31 -6.01 -10.04 6.73
CA LYS A 31 -7.21 -10.65 6.16
C LYS A 31 -7.14 -12.17 6.07
N THR A 32 -6.01 -12.73 5.66
CA THR A 32 -5.90 -14.16 5.31
C THR A 32 -5.50 -15.04 6.48
N ARG A 33 -4.77 -14.50 7.47
CA ARG A 33 -4.23 -15.24 8.63
C ARG A 33 -3.40 -16.48 8.23
N LEU A 34 -2.81 -16.47 7.03
CA LEU A 34 -1.91 -17.52 6.59
C LEU A 34 -0.62 -17.51 7.45
N PRO A 35 0.02 -18.67 7.67
CA PRO A 35 1.25 -18.78 8.47
C PRO A 35 2.48 -18.31 7.69
N VAL A 36 2.45 -17.06 7.23
CA VAL A 36 3.50 -16.40 6.45
C VAL A 36 3.99 -15.17 7.20
N GLN A 37 5.27 -14.83 7.04
CA GLN A 37 5.89 -13.69 7.71
C GLN A 37 6.47 -12.70 6.70
N SER A 38 6.51 -11.43 7.08
CA SER A 38 7.21 -10.42 6.28
C SER A 38 8.72 -10.66 6.28
N GLY A 39 9.33 -10.63 5.10
CA GLY A 39 10.77 -10.69 4.94
C GLY A 39 11.43 -9.30 4.99
N ALA A 40 12.69 -9.23 4.54
CA ALA A 40 13.43 -7.98 4.42
C ALA A 40 12.78 -7.00 3.43
N ARG A 41 12.91 -5.69 3.69
CA ARG A 41 12.56 -4.67 2.69
C ARG A 41 13.61 -4.65 1.59
N VAL A 42 13.15 -4.68 0.35
CA VAL A 42 14.01 -4.68 -0.84
C VAL A 42 13.73 -3.41 -1.65
N GLY A 43 14.78 -2.75 -2.11
CA GLY A 43 14.68 -1.57 -2.97
C GLY A 43 14.37 -0.26 -2.23
N THR A 44 14.11 0.79 -3.01
CA THR A 44 13.80 2.12 -2.50
C THR A 44 12.30 2.28 -2.26
N VAL A 45 11.93 3.21 -1.36
CA VAL A 45 10.52 3.56 -1.14
C VAL A 45 10.02 4.36 -2.35
N ILE A 46 9.03 3.80 -3.03
CA ILE A 46 8.36 4.47 -4.15
C ILE A 46 7.10 5.18 -3.61
N LYS A 47 6.95 6.46 -3.92
CA LYS A 47 5.75 7.23 -3.57
C LYS A 47 4.67 6.99 -4.62
N MET A 48 3.52 6.48 -4.18
CA MET A 48 2.36 6.30 -5.03
C MET A 48 1.71 7.64 -5.37
N GLY A 49 1.27 7.79 -6.62
CA GLY A 49 0.58 8.97 -7.10
C GLY A 49 -0.72 8.60 -7.80
N ILE A 50 -1.64 9.57 -7.89
CA ILE A 50 -2.87 9.42 -8.67
C ILE A 50 -2.54 9.90 -10.09
N PRO A 51 -2.49 9.00 -11.10
CA PRO A 51 -2.22 9.41 -12.47
C PRO A 51 -3.42 10.16 -13.06
N PHE A 52 -3.14 11.18 -13.86
CA PHE A 52 -4.15 11.94 -14.60
C PHE A 52 -3.57 12.47 -15.91
N LYS A 53 -4.45 12.89 -16.83
CA LYS A 53 -4.05 13.38 -18.16
C LYS A 53 -3.06 14.55 -18.06
N LYS A 54 -1.96 14.48 -18.84
CA LYS A 54 -1.00 15.59 -18.97
C LYS A 54 -1.70 16.89 -19.40
N ASN A 55 -1.07 18.03 -19.10
CA ASN A 55 -1.56 19.38 -19.44
C ASN A 55 -2.92 19.73 -18.83
N ASN A 56 -3.21 19.23 -17.61
CA ASN A 56 -4.42 19.57 -16.85
C ASN A 56 -4.08 20.30 -15.52
N PRO A 57 -3.68 21.58 -15.57
CA PRO A 57 -3.15 22.29 -14.40
C PRO A 57 -4.20 22.57 -13.32
N LYS A 58 -5.45 22.86 -13.70
CA LYS A 58 -6.54 23.09 -12.72
C LYS A 58 -6.84 21.83 -11.92
N PHE A 59 -6.91 20.67 -12.58
CA PHE A 59 -7.10 19.40 -11.90
C PHE A 59 -5.90 19.05 -11.00
N LYS A 60 -4.66 19.25 -11.48
CA LYS A 60 -3.45 19.05 -10.67
C LYS A 60 -3.51 19.86 -9.37
N ALA A 61 -3.87 21.15 -9.46
CA ALA A 61 -3.95 22.02 -8.31
C ALA A 61 -5.04 21.58 -7.32
N ALA A 62 -6.24 21.23 -7.82
CA ALA A 62 -7.34 20.76 -6.99
C ALA A 62 -7.00 19.45 -6.26
N LEU A 63 -6.42 18.48 -6.99
CA LEU A 63 -6.01 17.19 -6.45
C LEU A 63 -4.94 17.34 -5.35
N ASN A 64 -3.89 18.12 -5.63
CA ASN A 64 -2.81 18.36 -4.67
C ASN A 64 -3.33 19.10 -3.42
N LYS A 65 -4.25 20.06 -3.59
CA LYS A 65 -4.89 20.75 -2.46
C LYS A 65 -5.68 19.77 -1.61
N ALA A 66 -6.48 18.89 -2.21
CA ALA A 66 -7.25 17.88 -1.49
C ALA A 66 -6.35 16.93 -0.69
N LEU A 67 -5.28 16.40 -1.31
CA LEU A 67 -4.32 15.52 -0.64
C LEU A 67 -3.61 16.23 0.51
N THR A 68 -3.18 17.48 0.32
CA THR A 68 -2.54 18.29 1.36
C THR A 68 -3.50 18.54 2.52
N SER A 69 -4.78 18.84 2.25
CA SER A 69 -5.79 19.03 3.29
C SER A 69 -6.00 17.76 4.12
N LEU A 70 -6.05 16.57 3.49
CA LEU A 70 -6.16 15.29 4.18
C LEU A 70 -4.95 15.00 5.08
N GLN A 71 -3.75 15.38 4.65
CA GLN A 71 -2.55 15.24 5.46
C GLN A 71 -2.58 16.19 6.66
N LYS A 72 -2.92 17.47 6.44
CA LYS A 72 -2.98 18.49 7.49
C LYS A 72 -4.05 18.19 8.55
N SER A 73 -5.19 17.63 8.15
CA SER A 73 -6.26 17.26 9.08
C SER A 73 -5.99 15.95 9.84
N GLY A 74 -4.95 15.20 9.47
CA GLY A 74 -4.67 13.88 10.02
C GLY A 74 -5.58 12.76 9.49
N GLU A 75 -6.56 13.08 8.63
CA GLU A 75 -7.45 12.09 8.02
C GLU A 75 -6.67 11.09 7.16
N TYR A 76 -5.60 11.52 6.50
CA TYR A 76 -4.74 10.62 5.73
C TYR A 76 -4.14 9.51 6.62
N ALA A 77 -3.63 9.87 7.81
CA ALA A 77 -3.08 8.91 8.75
C ALA A 77 -4.17 7.96 9.29
N LYS A 78 -5.40 8.44 9.51
CA LYS A 78 -6.54 7.61 9.91
C LYS A 78 -6.90 6.58 8.83
N ILE A 79 -6.90 6.99 7.56
CA ILE A 79 -7.12 6.09 6.42
C ILE A 79 -6.04 5.01 6.39
N GLY A 80 -4.77 5.40 6.53
CA GLY A 80 -3.64 4.46 6.59
C GLY A 80 -3.82 3.41 7.68
N LYS A 81 -4.10 3.84 8.91
CA LYS A 81 -4.32 2.93 10.05
C LYS A 81 -5.50 1.99 9.82
N LYS A 82 -6.60 2.50 9.26
CA LYS A 82 -7.80 1.69 8.98
C LYS A 82 -7.53 0.55 8.01
N TRP A 83 -6.74 0.78 6.96
CA TRP A 83 -6.54 -0.19 5.89
C TRP A 83 -5.27 -1.02 6.04
N PHE A 84 -4.21 -0.45 6.62
CA PHE A 84 -2.88 -1.06 6.67
C PHE A 84 -2.31 -1.20 8.08
N GLY A 85 -3.03 -0.75 9.11
CA GLY A 85 -2.56 -0.81 10.51
C GLY A 85 -1.43 0.17 10.84
N MET A 86 -1.03 1.04 9.92
CA MET A 86 0.08 1.99 10.10
C MET A 86 -0.21 3.35 9.47
N ASP A 87 0.49 4.38 9.93
CA ASP A 87 0.45 5.69 9.28
C ASP A 87 1.28 5.64 7.99
N VAL A 88 0.61 5.77 6.85
CA VAL A 88 1.22 5.73 5.49
C VAL A 88 1.38 7.13 4.90
N SER A 89 1.16 8.19 5.69
CA SER A 89 1.35 9.58 5.25
C SER A 89 2.80 10.06 5.30
N LYS A 90 3.70 9.27 5.88
CA LYS A 90 5.09 9.62 6.19
C LYS A 90 6.09 8.80 5.39
#